data_AF-A0A955LY58-F1
#
_entry.id   AF-A0A955LY58-F1
#
_cell.length_a   1.000
_cell.length_b   1.000
_cell.length_c   1.000
_cell.angle_alpha   90.00
_cell.angle_beta   90.00
_cell.angle_gamma   90.00
#
_symmetry.space_group_name_H-M   'P 1'
#
loop_
_entity.id
_entity.type
_entity.pdbx_description
1 polymer ?
#
loop_
_entity_poly.entity_id
_entity_poly.type
_entity_poly.pdbx_seq_one_letter_code
_entity_poly.pdbx_strand_id
1 'polypeptide(L)'
;MNFKNILTSLTFTLCLIGALISVNYIAYRFNMRWDVTASKQHTLTDYTEALLKDLRGDVKITAMYVGFPPKYLEDLLEEYERVSNGKVTARIIDPLVELSQAAQYGNVINNREKKLIVESGKERRDVDFTEEPLSEEGVNNALIRVTRPAQLACFLSGHSEYDIFSDESDGLNELMKKLLANNIISKKVLLQTARDVPAECGVLIVAGPRQHLPIEEEEAIDRYLKQGGDALFLVENVVVSTPDKPLTEEQEQLNPSLNNILKNWGVRVARDVVVDLTSHASGDVGSPATNNYMPHKAIIEGLDYTFYLRPRSVSMLPDRRPTLKVAPFILTASSENSWGETNRYLDIKFDEDVDRPGPVPIAYVMAEPVESEENTKAHTRIILITDADFLSNAYINYYSNAQMALNVINWLVESDYQVLPEQKQVEVSRLDLTSRQKKIIIWILVGIPALIMIAGAGLWIKYRD
;
A
#
# COMPACT_ATOMS: atom_id res chain seq x y z
N MET A 1 -64.22 14.66 -36.52
CA MET A 1 -63.06 14.27 -35.68
C MET A 1 -63.56 14.12 -34.25
N ASN A 2 -63.46 12.94 -33.64
CA ASN A 2 -64.08 12.65 -32.34
C ASN A 2 -63.41 13.45 -31.21
N PHE A 3 -64.17 14.31 -30.53
CA PHE A 3 -63.69 15.14 -29.42
C PHE A 3 -63.04 14.31 -28.30
N LYS A 4 -63.53 13.08 -28.07
CA LYS A 4 -62.90 12.11 -27.16
C LYS A 4 -61.46 11.77 -27.55
N ASN A 5 -61.16 11.59 -28.84
CA ASN A 5 -59.81 11.22 -29.30
C ASN A 5 -58.83 12.38 -29.15
N ILE A 6 -59.31 13.61 -29.31
CA ILE A 6 -58.53 14.83 -29.10
C ILE A 6 -58.22 14.99 -27.61
N LEU A 7 -59.23 14.81 -26.75
CA LEU A 7 -59.05 14.90 -25.29
C LEU A 7 -58.08 13.84 -24.78
N THR A 8 -58.21 12.58 -25.21
CA THR A 8 -57.29 11.50 -24.83
C THR A 8 -55.85 11.78 -25.29
N SER A 9 -55.68 12.28 -26.52
CA SER A 9 -54.37 12.66 -27.05
C SER A 9 -53.75 13.84 -26.30
N LEU A 10 -54.57 14.82 -25.88
CA LEU A 10 -54.11 15.97 -25.10
C LEU A 10 -53.66 15.55 -23.70
N THR A 11 -54.44 14.70 -22.99
CA THR A 11 -54.05 14.15 -21.69
C THR A 11 -52.78 13.31 -21.79
N PHE A 12 -52.65 12.48 -22.83
CA PHE A 12 -51.45 11.66 -23.01
C PHE A 12 -50.21 12.53 -23.25
N THR A 13 -50.35 13.57 -24.08
CA THR A 13 -49.27 14.54 -24.34
C THR A 13 -48.88 15.29 -23.05
N LEU A 14 -49.85 15.72 -22.25
CA LEU A 14 -49.58 16.40 -20.97
C LEU A 14 -48.89 15.48 -19.96
N CYS A 15 -49.33 14.23 -19.85
CA CYS A 15 -48.67 13.23 -19.01
C CYS A 15 -47.24 12.94 -19.47
N LEU A 16 -47.01 12.87 -20.79
CA LEU A 16 -45.68 12.65 -21.34
C LEU A 16 -44.74 13.84 -21.06
N ILE A 17 -45.22 15.07 -21.22
CA ILE A 17 -44.46 16.27 -20.89
C ILE A 17 -44.14 16.30 -19.38
N GLY A 18 -45.14 16.02 -18.53
CA GLY A 18 -44.94 15.94 -17.08
C GLY A 18 -43.92 14.87 -16.67
N ALA A 19 -43.97 13.70 -17.31
CA ALA A 19 -43.00 12.64 -17.09
C ALA A 19 -41.59 13.06 -17.53
N LEU A 20 -41.44 13.70 -18.70
CA LEU A 20 -40.15 14.19 -19.19
C LEU A 20 -39.55 15.26 -18.26
N ILE A 21 -40.37 16.21 -17.78
CA ILE A 21 -39.93 17.21 -16.81
C ILE A 21 -39.50 16.55 -15.51
N SER A 22 -40.27 15.58 -15.01
CA SER A 22 -39.95 14.87 -13.76
C SER A 22 -38.65 14.06 -13.89
N VAL A 23 -38.48 13.33 -14.98
CA VAL A 23 -37.25 12.58 -15.28
C VAL A 23 -36.06 13.52 -15.40
N ASN A 24 -36.22 14.66 -16.09
CA ASN A 24 -35.15 15.65 -16.22
C ASN A 24 -34.80 16.28 -14.87
N TYR A 25 -35.80 16.59 -14.04
CA TYR A 25 -35.59 17.14 -12.69
C TYR A 25 -34.87 16.14 -11.78
N ILE A 26 -35.29 14.87 -11.79
CA ILE A 26 -34.62 13.80 -11.03
C ILE A 26 -33.19 13.61 -11.55
N ALA A 27 -32.98 13.57 -12.87
CA ALA A 27 -31.65 13.44 -13.46
C ALA A 27 -30.73 14.62 -13.12
N TYR A 28 -31.28 15.85 -13.05
CA TYR A 28 -30.53 17.04 -12.65
C TYR A 28 -30.17 17.03 -11.16
N ARG A 29 -31.07 16.54 -10.29
CA ARG A 29 -30.86 16.57 -8.84
C ARG A 29 -30.13 15.36 -8.28
N PHE A 30 -30.32 14.20 -8.89
CA PHE A 30 -29.67 12.94 -8.53
C PHE A 30 -28.70 12.56 -9.64
N ASN A 31 -27.49 13.14 -9.59
CA ASN A 31 -26.40 12.83 -10.51
C ASN A 31 -25.73 11.48 -10.13
N MET A 32 -26.52 10.40 -10.15
CA MET A 32 -26.04 9.06 -9.87
C MET A 32 -25.31 8.55 -11.11
N ARG A 33 -23.97 8.61 -11.11
CA ARG A 33 -23.14 8.09 -12.18
C ARG A 33 -22.81 6.64 -11.89
N TRP A 34 -23.04 5.77 -12.87
CA TRP A 34 -22.56 4.40 -12.83
C TRP A 34 -21.31 4.30 -13.68
N ASP A 35 -20.21 3.91 -13.06
CA ASP A 35 -19.00 3.58 -13.77
C ASP A 35 -19.12 2.17 -14.35
N VAL A 36 -19.35 2.12 -15.66
CA VAL A 36 -19.51 0.87 -16.43
C VAL A 36 -18.16 0.41 -17.01
N THR A 37 -17.05 1.09 -16.67
CA THR A 37 -15.72 0.66 -17.13
C THR A 37 -15.29 -0.59 -16.37
N ALA A 38 -14.64 -1.52 -17.08
CA ALA A 38 -14.21 -2.80 -16.50
C ALA A 38 -13.29 -2.62 -15.28
N SER A 39 -12.51 -1.53 -15.23
CA SER A 39 -11.55 -1.25 -14.15
C SER A 39 -12.01 -0.15 -13.19
N LYS A 40 -13.28 0.29 -13.23
CA LYS A 40 -13.80 1.43 -12.46
C LYS A 40 -12.88 2.67 -12.54
N GLN A 41 -12.51 3.06 -13.76
CA GLN A 41 -11.51 4.10 -14.05
C GLN A 41 -11.99 5.51 -13.68
N HIS A 42 -13.29 5.71 -13.46
CA HIS A 42 -13.91 7.00 -13.13
C HIS A 42 -14.46 7.04 -11.70
N THR A 43 -14.12 6.05 -10.87
CA THR A 43 -14.50 5.99 -9.45
C THR A 43 -13.24 5.94 -8.60
N LEU A 44 -13.17 6.76 -7.55
CA LEU A 44 -12.10 6.69 -6.56
C LEU A 44 -12.09 5.32 -5.88
N THR A 45 -10.93 4.91 -5.39
CA THR A 45 -10.82 3.70 -4.57
C THR A 45 -11.50 3.88 -3.21
N ASP A 46 -11.92 2.77 -2.60
CA ASP A 46 -12.54 2.79 -1.27
C ASP A 46 -11.63 3.45 -0.22
N TYR A 47 -10.30 3.30 -0.37
CA TYR A 47 -9.30 3.98 0.42
C TYR A 47 -9.38 5.50 0.27
N THR A 48 -9.35 6.00 -0.96
CA THR A 48 -9.39 7.45 -1.22
C THR A 48 -10.68 8.05 -0.70
N GLU A 49 -11.81 7.36 -0.86
CA GLU A 49 -13.06 7.83 -0.25
C GLU A 49 -12.96 7.97 1.27
N ALA A 50 -12.35 7.01 1.94
CA ALA A 50 -12.18 7.05 3.38
C ALA A 50 -11.21 8.15 3.83
N LEU A 51 -10.09 8.30 3.11
CA LEU A 51 -9.11 9.38 3.32
C LEU A 51 -9.80 10.75 3.21
N LEU A 52 -10.59 10.96 2.16
CA LEU A 52 -11.32 12.21 1.93
C LEU A 52 -12.38 12.48 3.01
N LYS A 53 -13.06 11.45 3.51
CA LYS A 53 -14.03 11.56 4.61
C LYS A 53 -13.36 11.97 5.92
N ASP A 54 -12.16 11.43 6.21
CA ASP A 54 -11.38 11.66 7.42
C ASP A 54 -10.66 13.03 7.47
N LEU A 55 -10.57 13.75 6.34
CA LEU A 55 -9.93 15.06 6.27
C LEU A 55 -10.44 16.02 7.36
N ARG A 56 -9.54 16.59 8.17
CA ARG A 56 -9.92 17.52 9.25
C ARG A 56 -9.88 18.98 8.83
N GLY A 57 -9.20 19.30 7.74
CA GLY A 57 -9.03 20.66 7.23
C GLY A 57 -9.28 20.76 5.73
N ASP A 58 -9.39 22.00 5.26
CA ASP A 58 -9.60 22.32 3.85
C ASP A 58 -8.30 22.14 3.07
N VAL A 59 -8.41 21.53 1.89
CA VAL A 59 -7.31 21.27 0.98
C VAL A 59 -7.58 21.94 -0.35
N LYS A 60 -6.56 22.65 -0.85
CA LYS A 60 -6.58 23.25 -2.17
C LYS A 60 -5.63 22.49 -3.09
N ILE A 61 -6.16 22.01 -4.20
CA ILE A 61 -5.43 21.31 -5.25
C ILE A 61 -5.40 22.21 -6.48
N THR A 62 -4.21 22.53 -6.99
CA THR A 62 -4.01 23.31 -8.20
C THR A 62 -3.15 22.50 -9.17
N ALA A 63 -3.74 22.00 -10.24
CA ALA A 63 -3.01 21.35 -11.32
C ALA A 63 -2.62 22.38 -12.38
N MET A 64 -1.34 22.41 -12.72
CA MET A 64 -0.79 23.22 -13.80
C MET A 64 -0.70 22.37 -15.06
N TYR A 65 -1.39 22.81 -16.12
CA TYR A 65 -1.38 22.13 -17.40
C TYR A 65 -1.46 23.14 -18.54
N VAL A 66 -0.53 23.09 -19.48
CA VAL A 66 -0.51 24.01 -20.63
C VAL A 66 -1.50 23.56 -21.71
N GLY A 67 -2.39 24.46 -22.13
CA GLY A 67 -3.42 24.18 -23.14
C GLY A 67 -4.63 23.44 -22.56
N PHE A 68 -5.25 22.59 -23.38
CA PHE A 68 -6.44 21.85 -22.97
C PHE A 68 -6.07 20.66 -22.08
N PRO A 69 -6.52 20.62 -20.81
CA PRO A 69 -6.26 19.50 -19.95
C PRO A 69 -6.93 18.23 -20.49
N PRO A 70 -6.30 17.06 -20.31
CA PRO A 70 -6.88 15.80 -20.72
C PRO A 70 -8.06 15.47 -19.82
N LYS A 71 -9.08 14.81 -20.39
CA LYS A 71 -10.34 14.56 -19.67
C LYS A 71 -10.16 13.76 -18.38
N TYR A 72 -9.18 12.84 -18.32
CA TYR A 72 -8.88 12.07 -17.12
C TYR A 72 -8.47 12.96 -15.93
N LEU A 73 -7.76 14.06 -16.19
CA LEU A 73 -7.27 14.95 -15.13
C LEU A 73 -8.43 15.76 -14.55
N GLU A 74 -9.31 16.27 -15.42
CA GLU A 74 -10.56 16.92 -15.01
C GLU A 74 -11.40 15.97 -14.17
N ASP A 75 -11.68 14.77 -14.70
CA ASP A 75 -12.54 13.80 -14.04
C ASP A 75 -11.96 13.36 -12.69
N LEU A 76 -10.64 13.11 -12.59
CA LEU A 76 -9.99 12.76 -11.33
C LEU A 76 -10.18 13.86 -10.28
N LEU A 77 -9.90 15.12 -10.63
CA LEU A 77 -9.98 16.23 -9.69
C LEU A 77 -11.43 16.58 -9.29
N GLU A 78 -12.37 16.49 -10.23
CA GLU A 78 -13.80 16.64 -9.95
C GLU A 78 -14.30 15.58 -8.96
N GLU A 79 -13.83 14.33 -9.08
CA GLU A 79 -14.20 13.26 -8.15
C GLU A 79 -13.65 13.50 -6.73
N TYR A 80 -12.44 14.05 -6.59
CA TYR A 80 -11.90 14.46 -5.29
C TYR A 80 -12.74 15.57 -4.64
N GLU A 81 -13.10 16.62 -5.40
CA GLU A 81 -14.01 17.66 -4.88
C GLU A 81 -15.35 17.08 -4.46
N ARG A 82 -15.95 16.24 -5.31
CA ARG A 82 -17.27 15.62 -5.10
C ARG A 82 -17.30 14.75 -3.84
N VAL A 83 -16.33 13.85 -3.68
CA VAL A 83 -16.31 12.88 -2.58
C VAL A 83 -15.90 13.53 -1.25
N SER A 84 -15.07 14.57 -1.29
CA SER A 84 -14.64 15.30 -0.08
C SER A 84 -15.75 16.10 0.61
N ASN A 85 -16.94 16.23 -0.01
CA ASN A 85 -18.04 17.06 0.47
C ASN A 85 -17.63 18.52 0.77
N GLY A 86 -16.78 19.09 -0.10
CA GLY A 86 -16.35 20.49 -0.03
C GLY A 86 -15.09 20.76 0.79
N LYS A 87 -14.45 19.74 1.36
CA LYS A 87 -13.14 19.87 2.02
C LYS A 87 -12.00 20.00 1.02
N VAL A 88 -12.14 19.45 -0.18
CA VAL A 88 -11.18 19.60 -1.27
C VAL A 88 -11.73 20.57 -2.30
N THR A 89 -10.90 21.53 -2.70
CA THR A 89 -11.15 22.40 -3.85
C THR A 89 -10.03 22.19 -4.86
N ALA A 90 -10.37 21.78 -6.08
CA ALA A 90 -9.45 21.46 -7.14
C ALA A 90 -9.65 22.40 -8.33
N ARG A 91 -8.54 22.88 -8.90
CA ARG A 91 -8.56 23.76 -10.08
C ARG A 91 -7.45 23.36 -11.02
N ILE A 92 -7.71 23.45 -12.32
CA ILE A 92 -6.69 23.34 -13.35
C ILE A 92 -6.44 24.74 -13.88
N ILE A 93 -5.18 25.16 -13.91
CA ILE A 93 -4.77 26.46 -14.45
C ILE A 93 -3.81 26.26 -15.63
N ASP A 94 -3.96 27.10 -16.65
CA ASP A 94 -2.94 27.21 -17.69
C ASP A 94 -1.89 28.23 -17.22
N PRO A 95 -0.67 27.78 -16.90
CA PRO A 95 0.36 28.66 -16.35
C PRO A 95 0.86 29.74 -17.31
N LEU A 96 0.65 29.57 -18.63
CA LEU A 96 1.01 30.56 -19.64
C LEU A 96 -0.07 31.63 -19.82
N VAL A 97 -1.32 31.31 -19.49
CA VAL A 97 -2.46 32.23 -19.55
C VAL A 97 -2.65 32.94 -18.19
N GLU A 98 -2.59 32.18 -17.10
CA GLU A 98 -2.85 32.64 -15.73
C GLU A 98 -1.55 32.94 -14.97
N LEU A 99 -0.67 33.73 -15.59
CA LEU A 99 0.68 34.04 -15.09
C LEU A 99 0.70 34.55 -13.64
N SER A 100 -0.28 35.37 -13.24
CA SER A 100 -0.34 35.94 -11.89
C SER A 100 -0.63 34.90 -10.81
N GLN A 101 -1.46 33.89 -11.11
CA GLN A 101 -1.73 32.78 -10.19
C GLN A 101 -0.55 31.82 -10.16
N ALA A 102 0.00 31.48 -11.32
CA ALA A 102 1.20 30.68 -11.45
C ALA A 102 2.41 31.26 -10.70
N ALA A 103 2.60 32.58 -10.75
CA ALA A 103 3.74 33.25 -10.12
C ALA A 103 3.79 33.08 -8.59
N GLN A 104 2.65 32.82 -7.94
CA GLN A 104 2.58 32.57 -6.49
C GLN A 104 3.37 31.33 -6.07
N TYR A 105 3.64 30.42 -7.01
CA TYR A 105 4.22 29.12 -6.72
C TYR A 105 5.73 29.02 -6.96
N GLY A 106 6.37 30.09 -7.44
CA GLY A 106 7.75 30.40 -7.07
C GLY A 106 8.92 29.95 -7.95
N ASN A 107 8.74 29.49 -9.20
CA ASN A 107 9.71 29.65 -10.31
C ASN A 107 9.32 28.87 -11.59
N VAL A 108 9.55 29.54 -12.73
CA VAL A 108 9.65 29.07 -14.13
C VAL A 108 8.81 27.86 -14.50
N ILE A 109 7.57 28.11 -14.91
CA ILE A 109 6.76 27.10 -15.56
C ILE A 109 7.24 27.00 -17.00
N ASN A 110 8.14 26.05 -17.23
CA ASN A 110 8.49 25.64 -18.58
C ASN A 110 7.20 25.15 -19.28
N ASN A 111 7.04 25.38 -20.58
CA ASN A 111 5.82 25.02 -21.31
C ASN A 111 5.54 23.50 -21.38
N ARG A 112 6.42 22.68 -20.82
CA ARG A 112 6.29 21.22 -20.72
C ARG A 112 5.99 20.72 -19.31
N GLU A 113 6.27 21.52 -18.28
CA GLU A 113 6.12 21.06 -16.90
C GLU A 113 4.65 20.98 -16.51
N LYS A 114 4.26 19.83 -15.96
CA LYS A 114 2.94 19.59 -15.39
C LYS A 114 3.11 19.31 -13.91
N LYS A 115 2.47 20.12 -13.07
CA LYS A 115 2.63 20.05 -11.61
C LYS A 115 1.29 20.09 -10.92
N LEU A 116 1.12 19.23 -9.91
CA LEU A 116 0.00 19.27 -8.99
C LEU A 116 0.50 19.91 -7.71
N ILE A 117 -0.12 21.01 -7.29
CA ILE A 117 0.18 21.67 -6.03
C ILE A 117 -0.96 21.39 -5.08
N VAL A 118 -0.65 20.75 -3.96
CA VAL A 118 -1.61 20.43 -2.90
C VAL A 118 -1.24 21.25 -1.67
N GLU A 119 -2.19 22.01 -1.14
CA GLU A 119 -1.99 22.94 -0.04
C GLU A 119 -3.03 22.68 1.06
N SER A 120 -2.60 22.70 2.31
CA SER A 120 -3.47 22.63 3.50
C SER A 120 -2.86 23.49 4.61
N GLY A 121 -3.55 24.57 4.97
CA GLY A 121 -3.02 25.56 5.92
C GLY A 121 -1.72 26.20 5.44
N LYS A 122 -0.59 25.85 6.07
CA LYS A 122 0.75 26.33 5.70
C LYS A 122 1.59 25.28 4.97
N GLU A 123 1.11 24.05 4.92
CA GLU A 123 1.80 22.94 4.29
C GLU A 123 1.50 22.94 2.79
N ARG A 124 2.53 22.68 1.98
CA ARG A 124 2.44 22.58 0.53
C ARG A 124 3.25 21.39 0.03
N ARG A 125 2.70 20.67 -0.95
CA ARG A 125 3.42 19.64 -1.71
C ARG A 125 3.16 19.78 -3.20
N ASP A 126 4.24 19.58 -3.95
CA ASP A 126 4.24 19.62 -5.41
C ASP A 126 4.50 18.20 -5.92
N VAL A 127 3.66 17.73 -6.86
CA VAL A 127 3.83 16.46 -7.57
C VAL A 127 4.09 16.79 -9.03
N ASP A 128 5.24 16.34 -9.54
CA ASP A 128 5.55 16.42 -10.97
C ASP A 128 4.89 15.23 -11.68
N PHE A 129 4.11 15.53 -12.71
CA PHE A 129 3.47 14.52 -13.58
C PHE A 129 3.72 14.84 -15.06
N THR A 130 4.91 15.38 -15.35
CA THR A 130 5.32 15.76 -16.70
C THR A 130 5.47 14.53 -17.60
N GLU A 131 6.19 13.53 -17.10
CA GLU A 131 6.53 12.29 -17.81
C GLU A 131 5.41 11.24 -17.77
N GLU A 132 4.72 11.13 -16.62
CA GLU A 132 3.66 10.15 -16.39
C GLU A 132 2.32 10.84 -16.10
N PRO A 133 1.17 10.27 -16.55
CA PRO A 133 -0.14 10.79 -16.17
C PRO A 133 -0.31 10.87 -14.66
N LEU A 134 -0.97 11.93 -14.17
CA LEU A 134 -1.23 12.07 -12.74
C LEU A 134 -2.10 10.90 -12.25
N SER A 135 -1.58 10.15 -11.27
CA SER A 135 -2.27 9.01 -10.67
C SER A 135 -3.03 9.39 -9.39
N GLU A 136 -4.05 8.60 -9.05
CA GLU A 136 -4.78 8.72 -7.77
C GLU A 136 -3.83 8.59 -6.57
N GLU A 137 -2.83 7.69 -6.67
CA GLU A 137 -1.77 7.52 -5.67
C GLU A 137 -0.96 8.81 -5.47
N GLY A 138 -0.54 9.46 -6.57
CA GLY A 138 0.21 10.72 -6.51
C GLY A 138 -0.56 11.82 -5.79
N VAL A 139 -1.87 11.93 -6.05
CA VAL A 139 -2.74 12.89 -5.37
C VAL A 139 -2.90 12.54 -3.88
N ASN A 140 -3.18 11.27 -3.56
CA ASN A 140 -3.32 10.80 -2.18
C ASN A 140 -2.06 11.05 -1.34
N ASN A 141 -0.89 10.73 -1.88
CA ASN A 141 0.38 10.92 -1.17
C ASN A 141 0.63 12.40 -0.87
N ALA A 142 0.33 13.29 -1.81
CA ALA A 142 0.41 14.74 -1.58
C ALA A 142 -0.60 15.21 -0.53
N LEU A 143 -1.84 14.70 -0.59
CA LEU A 143 -2.92 15.01 0.35
C LEU A 143 -2.54 14.63 1.80
N ILE A 144 -2.07 13.40 2.01
CA ILE A 144 -1.67 12.89 3.32
C ILE A 144 -0.56 13.76 3.92
N ARG A 145 0.46 14.10 3.12
CA ARG A 145 1.63 14.88 3.58
C ARG A 145 1.31 16.31 4.00
N VAL A 146 0.24 16.92 3.47
CA VAL A 146 -0.15 18.28 3.86
C VAL A 146 -1.22 18.31 4.94
N THR A 147 -1.90 17.18 5.18
CA THR A 147 -3.01 17.10 6.14
C THR A 147 -2.68 16.36 7.42
N ARG A 148 -1.63 15.53 7.42
CA ARG A 148 -1.19 14.75 8.58
C ARG A 148 0.26 15.08 8.93
N PRO A 149 0.62 15.15 10.24
CA PRO A 149 2.01 15.26 10.64
C PRO A 149 2.78 14.03 10.13
N ALA A 150 4.02 14.26 9.69
CA ALA A 150 4.89 13.17 9.31
C ALA A 150 5.21 12.31 10.53
N GLN A 151 5.20 11.01 10.32
CA GLN A 151 5.49 10.04 11.38
C GLN A 151 6.96 9.68 11.38
N LEU A 152 7.52 9.33 12.53
CA LEU A 152 8.94 9.02 12.65
C LEU A 152 9.18 7.53 12.91
N ALA A 153 9.83 6.87 11.96
CA ALA A 153 10.37 5.52 12.11
C ALA A 153 11.85 5.60 12.52
N CYS A 154 12.16 5.09 13.70
CA CYS A 154 13.51 5.13 14.26
C CYS A 154 14.20 3.79 14.05
N PHE A 155 15.27 3.77 13.27
CA PHE A 155 16.05 2.56 12.98
C PHE A 155 17.23 2.46 13.94
N LEU A 156 17.32 1.35 14.68
CA LEU A 156 18.49 1.05 15.50
C LEU A 156 19.74 0.97 14.62
N SER A 157 20.85 1.50 15.13
CA SER A 157 22.15 1.43 14.47
C SER A 157 23.26 1.27 15.51
N GLY A 158 24.31 0.52 15.15
CA GLY A 158 25.50 0.33 15.98
C GLY A 158 26.01 -1.11 16.02
N HIS A 159 25.26 -2.07 15.46
CA HIS A 159 25.47 -3.52 15.57
C HIS A 159 25.51 -4.19 14.19
N SER A 160 26.01 -3.46 13.19
CA SER A 160 26.12 -3.88 11.79
C SER A 160 24.76 -4.25 11.16
N GLU A 161 23.70 -3.56 11.59
CA GLU A 161 22.37 -3.59 10.97
C GLU A 161 22.43 -3.15 9.50
N TYR A 162 21.34 -3.41 8.77
CA TYR A 162 21.11 -2.89 7.44
C TYR A 162 21.20 -1.36 7.38
N ASP A 163 22.02 -0.82 6.47
CA ASP A 163 22.11 0.63 6.30
C ASP A 163 20.92 1.17 5.51
N ILE A 164 20.09 1.98 6.18
CA ILE A 164 18.91 2.61 5.58
C ILE A 164 19.21 3.61 4.46
N PHE A 165 20.43 4.13 4.35
CA PHE A 165 20.80 5.10 3.32
C PHE A 165 21.74 4.53 2.26
N SER A 166 22.06 3.22 2.31
CA SER A 166 22.88 2.58 1.29
C SER A 166 22.07 2.24 0.05
N ASP A 167 22.61 2.60 -1.12
CA ASP A 167 22.11 2.19 -2.45
C ASP A 167 22.63 0.80 -2.87
N GLU A 168 23.50 0.17 -2.08
CA GLU A 168 24.01 -1.19 -2.35
C GLU A 168 22.89 -2.23 -2.24
N SER A 169 23.11 -3.43 -2.79
CA SER A 169 22.09 -4.48 -2.82
C SER A 169 21.57 -4.88 -1.43
N ASP A 170 22.44 -4.79 -0.42
CA ASP A 170 22.19 -5.07 0.99
C ASP A 170 21.90 -3.79 1.81
N GLY A 171 21.51 -2.69 1.16
CA GLY A 171 20.98 -1.49 1.81
C GLY A 171 19.45 -1.45 1.87
N LEU A 172 18.86 -0.46 2.56
CA LEU A 172 17.39 -0.24 2.61
C LEU A 172 16.94 1.11 2.01
N ASN A 173 17.74 1.76 1.16
CA ASN A 173 17.36 3.06 0.61
C ASN A 173 16.06 3.04 -0.21
N GLU A 174 15.77 1.95 -0.91
CA GLU A 174 14.48 1.77 -1.60
C GLU A 174 13.30 1.72 -0.63
N LEU A 175 13.47 1.08 0.54
CA LEU A 175 12.47 1.15 1.61
C LEU A 175 12.30 2.59 2.10
N MET A 176 13.38 3.35 2.26
CA MET A 176 13.31 4.73 2.73
C MET A 176 12.55 5.63 1.75
N LYS A 177 12.76 5.45 0.45
CA LYS A 177 12.00 6.16 -0.59
C LYS A 177 10.51 5.84 -0.49
N LYS A 178 10.15 4.57 -0.28
CA LYS A 178 8.75 4.14 -0.12
C LYS A 178 8.13 4.63 1.19
N LEU A 179 8.85 4.63 2.31
CA LEU A 179 8.37 5.20 3.58
C LEU A 179 8.17 6.70 3.46
N LEU A 180 9.12 7.42 2.85
CA LEU A 180 8.99 8.84 2.60
C LEU A 180 7.81 9.14 1.68
N ALA A 181 7.60 8.32 0.63
CA ALA A 181 6.42 8.36 -0.24
C ALA A 181 5.12 8.42 0.59
N ASN A 182 5.07 7.61 1.65
CA ASN A 182 3.97 7.40 2.57
C ASN A 182 4.00 8.31 3.82
N ASN A 183 4.67 9.46 3.78
CA ASN A 183 4.73 10.43 4.88
C ASN A 183 5.37 9.90 6.18
N ILE A 184 6.22 8.88 6.07
CA ILE A 184 7.02 8.35 7.18
C ILE A 184 8.47 8.80 6.97
N ILE A 185 9.00 9.54 7.94
CA ILE A 185 10.39 9.96 8.00
C ILE A 185 11.17 8.90 8.75
N SER A 186 12.32 8.51 8.22
CA SER A 186 13.22 7.55 8.84
C SER A 186 14.44 8.21 9.46
N LYS A 187 14.82 7.81 10.67
CA LYS A 187 15.99 8.35 11.39
C LYS A 187 16.79 7.21 12.02
N LYS A 188 18.12 7.26 11.91
CA LYS A 188 19.00 6.35 12.66
C LYS A 188 19.04 6.75 14.14
N VAL A 189 19.02 5.76 15.02
CA VAL A 189 19.15 5.92 16.47
C VAL A 189 20.28 5.03 16.97
N LEU A 190 21.25 5.64 17.66
CA LEU A 190 22.34 4.94 18.33
C LEU A 190 22.08 5.00 19.83
N LEU A 191 21.69 3.88 20.44
CA LEU A 191 21.35 3.86 21.86
C LEU A 191 22.56 4.07 22.77
N GLN A 192 23.77 3.75 22.30
CA GLN A 192 25.03 4.07 23.00
C GLN A 192 25.15 5.56 23.37
N THR A 193 24.63 6.46 22.52
CA THR A 193 24.68 7.90 22.75
C THR A 193 23.36 8.46 23.27
N ALA A 194 22.23 7.98 22.74
CA ALA A 194 20.90 8.43 23.13
C ALA A 194 20.46 7.94 24.52
N ARG A 195 21.04 6.84 25.03
CA ARG A 195 20.71 6.10 26.26
C ARG A 195 19.32 5.46 26.30
N ASP A 196 18.32 6.11 25.72
CA ASP A 196 16.95 5.63 25.57
C ASP A 196 16.45 5.83 24.14
N VAL A 197 15.38 5.13 23.78
CA VAL A 197 14.68 5.37 22.51
C VAL A 197 14.02 6.76 22.56
N PRO A 198 14.26 7.64 21.59
CA PRO A 198 13.69 8.99 21.60
C PRO A 198 12.16 8.99 21.65
N ALA A 199 11.58 9.88 22.46
CA ALA A 199 10.13 9.96 22.66
C ALA A 199 9.36 10.35 21.39
N GLU A 200 10.01 11.00 20.43
CA GLU A 200 9.42 11.31 19.13
C GLU A 200 9.30 10.11 18.18
N CYS A 201 9.89 8.95 18.51
CA CYS A 201 9.82 7.75 17.69
C CYS A 201 8.42 7.14 17.75
N GLY A 202 7.69 7.18 16.63
CA GLY A 202 6.41 6.50 16.48
C GLY A 202 6.57 4.98 16.45
N VAL A 203 7.69 4.48 15.93
CA VAL A 203 8.06 3.06 15.97
C VAL A 203 9.58 2.91 16.06
N LEU A 204 10.06 1.95 16.84
CA LEU A 204 11.44 1.48 16.81
C LEU A 204 11.58 0.30 15.84
N ILE A 205 12.51 0.37 14.90
CA ILE A 205 12.80 -0.70 13.95
C ILE A 205 14.20 -1.22 14.22
N VAL A 206 14.29 -2.50 14.57
CA VAL A 206 15.56 -3.23 14.77
C VAL A 206 15.77 -4.11 13.54
N ALA A 207 16.54 -3.60 12.58
CA ALA A 207 16.67 -4.18 11.25
C ALA A 207 17.91 -5.08 11.11
N GLY A 208 17.80 -6.32 11.58
CA GLY A 208 18.83 -7.35 11.40
C GLY A 208 20.18 -7.03 12.05
N PRO A 209 20.26 -6.80 13.37
CA PRO A 209 21.55 -6.66 14.04
C PRO A 209 22.35 -7.94 13.83
N ARG A 210 23.61 -7.79 13.40
CA ARG A 210 24.53 -8.91 13.15
C ARG A 210 25.40 -9.21 14.36
N GLN A 211 25.43 -8.30 15.32
CA GLN A 211 26.12 -8.41 16.61
C GLN A 211 25.14 -8.32 17.78
N HIS A 212 25.51 -8.89 18.92
CA HIS A 212 24.69 -8.81 20.14
C HIS A 212 24.55 -7.36 20.61
N LEU A 213 23.35 -7.01 21.06
CA LEU A 213 23.09 -5.73 21.72
C LEU A 213 23.69 -5.78 23.14
N PRO A 214 24.39 -4.73 23.60
CA PRO A 214 24.77 -4.60 25.01
C PRO A 214 23.55 -4.63 25.92
N ILE A 215 23.72 -5.12 27.15
CA ILE A 215 22.63 -5.26 28.13
C ILE A 215 21.93 -3.91 28.37
N GLU A 216 22.69 -2.81 28.43
CA GLU A 216 22.16 -1.47 28.63
C GLU A 216 21.20 -1.04 27.49
N GLU A 217 21.46 -1.48 26.27
CA GLU A 217 20.60 -1.22 25.11
C GLU A 217 19.37 -2.12 25.11
N GLU A 218 19.53 -3.41 25.47
CA GLU A 218 18.40 -4.33 25.65
C GLU A 218 17.43 -3.79 26.71
N GLU A 219 17.95 -3.26 27.82
CA GLU A 219 17.15 -2.63 28.87
C GLU A 219 16.48 -1.32 28.40
N ALA A 220 17.14 -0.52 27.56
CA ALA A 220 16.56 0.69 26.98
C ALA A 220 15.37 0.36 26.07
N ILE A 221 15.49 -0.68 25.24
CA ILE A 221 14.41 -1.17 24.38
C ILE A 221 13.27 -1.74 25.25
N ASP A 222 13.58 -2.52 26.28
CA ASP A 222 12.58 -3.08 27.19
C ASP A 222 11.80 -1.98 27.94
N ARG A 223 12.47 -0.92 28.39
CA ARG A 223 11.80 0.27 28.98
C ARG A 223 10.86 0.94 27.98
N TYR A 224 11.32 1.18 26.75
CA TYR A 224 10.50 1.78 25.69
C TYR A 224 9.23 0.97 25.42
N LEU A 225 9.36 -0.35 25.28
CA LEU A 225 8.22 -1.23 25.01
C LEU A 225 7.24 -1.27 26.20
N LYS A 226 7.73 -1.31 27.45
CA LYS A 226 6.89 -1.28 28.65
C LYS A 226 6.13 0.03 28.83
N GLN A 227 6.60 1.13 28.23
CA GLN A 227 5.96 2.44 28.25
C GLN A 227 4.93 2.64 27.13
N GLY A 228 4.67 1.63 26.30
CA GLY A 228 3.72 1.74 25.17
C GLY A 228 4.37 2.02 23.83
N GLY A 229 5.69 1.95 23.73
CA GLY A 229 6.39 2.09 22.46
C GLY A 229 6.16 0.90 21.54
N ASP A 230 6.01 1.15 20.24
CA ASP A 230 5.77 0.14 19.22
C ASP A 230 7.09 -0.27 18.54
N ALA A 231 7.24 -1.54 18.16
CA ALA A 231 8.46 -2.01 17.52
C ALA A 231 8.28 -3.02 16.39
N LEU A 232 9.19 -2.94 15.41
CA LEU A 232 9.41 -3.95 14.39
C LEU A 232 10.79 -4.58 14.60
N PHE A 233 10.80 -5.87 14.90
CA PHE A 233 12.02 -6.68 14.93
C PHE A 233 12.14 -7.47 13.63
N LEU A 234 13.17 -7.16 12.85
CA LEU A 234 13.59 -7.97 11.73
C LEU A 234 14.80 -8.78 12.18
N VAL A 235 14.62 -10.08 12.38
CA VAL A 235 15.69 -10.95 12.88
C VAL A 235 16.41 -11.57 11.70
N GLU A 236 17.71 -11.33 11.63
CA GLU A 236 18.57 -11.84 10.58
C GLU A 236 18.66 -13.39 10.60
N ASN A 237 18.87 -13.96 9.42
CA ASN A 237 19.08 -15.39 9.22
C ASN A 237 20.32 -15.89 9.96
N VAL A 238 20.40 -17.19 10.20
CA VAL A 238 21.62 -17.79 10.75
C VAL A 238 22.60 -18.12 9.62
N VAL A 239 23.89 -18.02 9.90
CA VAL A 239 24.92 -18.46 8.95
C VAL A 239 24.75 -19.95 8.69
N VAL A 240 24.67 -20.30 7.41
CA VAL A 240 24.67 -21.67 6.90
C VAL A 240 26.02 -22.01 6.27
N SER A 241 26.36 -23.28 6.26
CA SER A 241 27.57 -23.76 5.59
C SER A 241 27.32 -25.11 4.91
N THR A 242 28.37 -25.74 4.40
CA THR A 242 28.33 -27.08 3.84
C THR A 242 29.01 -28.07 4.80
N PRO A 243 28.74 -29.39 4.70
CA PRO A 243 29.29 -30.37 5.64
C PRO A 243 30.83 -30.45 5.60
N ASP A 244 31.44 -30.07 4.48
CA ASP A 244 32.89 -30.00 4.29
C ASP A 244 33.54 -28.73 4.89
N LYS A 245 32.74 -27.75 5.32
CA LYS A 245 33.19 -26.46 5.86
C LYS A 245 32.44 -26.15 7.17
N PRO A 246 32.87 -26.67 8.32
CA PRO A 246 32.21 -26.37 9.59
C PRO A 246 32.26 -24.87 9.91
N LEU A 247 31.24 -24.38 10.61
CA LEU A 247 31.17 -22.99 11.05
C LEU A 247 32.19 -22.73 12.17
N THR A 248 32.80 -21.55 12.18
CA THR A 248 33.63 -21.10 13.30
C THR A 248 32.74 -20.65 14.47
N GLU A 249 33.27 -20.65 15.70
CA GLU A 249 32.53 -20.17 16.89
C GLU A 249 31.96 -18.75 16.70
N GLU A 250 32.70 -17.87 16.01
CA GLU A 250 32.25 -16.53 15.67
C GLU A 250 31.04 -16.55 14.72
N GLN A 251 31.10 -17.36 13.65
CA GLN A 251 29.99 -17.51 12.71
C GLN A 251 28.76 -18.14 13.36
N GLU A 252 28.93 -18.98 14.38
CA GLU A 252 27.81 -19.48 15.16
C GLU A 252 27.12 -18.40 15.99
N GLN A 253 27.85 -17.38 16.42
CA GLN A 253 27.36 -16.30 17.28
C GLN A 253 26.82 -15.07 16.52
N LEU A 254 27.07 -14.97 15.21
CA LEU A 254 26.49 -13.94 14.35
C LEU A 254 24.96 -14.04 14.31
N ASN A 255 24.32 -12.89 14.02
CA ASN A 255 22.88 -12.78 13.78
C ASN A 255 22.05 -13.23 15.00
N PRO A 256 22.18 -12.52 16.14
CA PRO A 256 21.49 -12.85 17.38
C PRO A 256 19.98 -12.93 17.20
N SER A 257 19.37 -13.87 17.95
CA SER A 257 17.93 -14.10 17.94
C SER A 257 17.08 -12.99 18.59
N LEU A 258 17.70 -12.03 19.29
CA LEU A 258 17.03 -11.03 20.15
C LEU A 258 16.12 -11.64 21.25
N ASN A 259 16.30 -12.92 21.57
CA ASN A 259 15.48 -13.64 22.53
C ASN A 259 15.56 -13.08 23.96
N ASN A 260 16.58 -12.29 24.31
CA ASN A 260 16.64 -11.60 25.62
C ASN A 260 15.48 -10.61 25.79
N ILE A 261 15.04 -9.98 24.70
CA ILE A 261 13.88 -9.09 24.67
C ILE A 261 12.61 -9.89 24.34
N LEU A 262 12.64 -10.68 23.26
CA LEU A 262 11.44 -11.30 22.69
C LEU A 262 10.78 -12.36 23.60
N LYS A 263 11.54 -13.03 24.47
CA LYS A 263 10.96 -13.97 25.45
C LYS A 263 10.02 -13.28 26.42
N ASN A 264 10.33 -12.04 26.82
CA ASN A 264 9.42 -11.24 27.64
C ASN A 264 8.12 -10.92 26.91
N TRP A 265 8.10 -11.01 25.58
CA TRP A 265 6.92 -10.81 24.72
C TRP A 265 6.35 -12.14 24.20
N GLY A 266 6.63 -13.25 24.90
CA GLY A 266 5.92 -14.51 24.73
C GLY A 266 6.30 -15.30 23.50
N VAL A 267 7.40 -14.94 22.81
CA VAL A 267 7.91 -15.66 21.65
C VAL A 267 9.40 -15.98 21.78
N ARG A 268 9.85 -16.98 21.03
CA ARG A 268 11.25 -17.38 20.94
C ARG A 268 11.58 -17.73 19.50
N VAL A 269 12.61 -17.07 18.97
CA VAL A 269 13.21 -17.39 17.67
C VAL A 269 14.20 -18.54 17.82
N ALA A 270 14.07 -19.57 17.00
CA ALA A 270 14.95 -20.74 17.00
C ALA A 270 16.27 -20.44 16.26
N ARG A 271 17.27 -21.32 16.37
CA ARG A 271 18.56 -21.23 15.65
C ARG A 271 18.58 -22.25 14.50
N ASP A 272 17.51 -22.26 13.72
CA ASP A 272 17.25 -23.13 12.57
C ASP A 272 17.14 -22.30 11.29
N VAL A 273 16.98 -22.98 10.15
CA VAL A 273 16.60 -22.38 8.87
C VAL A 273 15.29 -22.99 8.42
N VAL A 274 14.29 -22.17 8.17
CA VAL A 274 12.99 -22.65 7.68
C VAL A 274 13.11 -22.97 6.21
N VAL A 275 12.65 -24.17 5.85
CA VAL A 275 12.60 -24.67 4.48
C VAL A 275 11.18 -25.00 4.06
N ASP A 276 10.86 -24.80 2.79
CA ASP A 276 9.61 -25.25 2.17
C ASP A 276 9.91 -25.87 0.80
N LEU A 277 9.79 -27.20 0.71
CA LEU A 277 10.08 -27.92 -0.54
C LEU A 277 9.00 -27.70 -1.61
N THR A 278 7.82 -27.20 -1.23
CA THR A 278 6.68 -27.02 -2.14
C THR A 278 6.62 -25.60 -2.69
N SER A 279 6.84 -24.60 -1.85
CA SER A 279 6.68 -23.18 -2.20
C SER A 279 7.89 -22.35 -1.79
N HIS A 280 8.77 -22.10 -2.75
CA HIS A 280 10.01 -21.36 -2.54
C HIS A 280 10.42 -20.55 -3.77
N ALA A 281 11.21 -19.51 -3.54
CA ALA A 281 11.73 -18.63 -4.59
C ALA A 281 13.03 -19.18 -5.19
N SER A 282 13.24 -18.94 -6.49
CA SER A 282 14.52 -19.15 -7.19
C SER A 282 15.14 -20.55 -7.07
N GLY A 283 14.33 -21.57 -6.77
CA GLY A 283 14.80 -22.95 -6.55
C GLY A 283 15.57 -23.17 -5.24
N ASP A 284 15.62 -22.18 -4.34
CA ASP A 284 16.21 -22.32 -3.01
C ASP A 284 15.13 -22.69 -2.00
N VAL A 285 15.09 -23.94 -1.55
CA VAL A 285 14.10 -24.41 -0.57
C VAL A 285 14.19 -23.68 0.78
N GLY A 286 15.33 -23.07 1.09
CA GLY A 286 15.49 -22.19 2.26
C GLY A 286 14.93 -20.78 2.05
N SER A 287 14.34 -20.50 0.88
CA SER A 287 13.72 -19.22 0.55
C SER A 287 12.20 -19.34 0.39
N PRO A 288 11.45 -19.67 1.46
CA PRO A 288 10.01 -19.91 1.35
C PRO A 288 9.28 -18.69 0.78
N ALA A 289 8.42 -18.94 -0.20
CA ALA A 289 7.49 -17.97 -0.76
C ALA A 289 6.08 -18.39 -0.33
N THR A 290 5.33 -17.51 0.32
CA THR A 290 4.07 -17.89 0.97
C THR A 290 3.01 -16.81 0.81
N ASN A 291 1.76 -17.27 0.72
CA ASN A 291 0.56 -16.47 0.91
C ASN A 291 -0.29 -17.01 2.08
N ASN A 292 0.30 -17.89 2.90
CA ASN A 292 -0.33 -18.45 4.09
C ASN A 292 -0.26 -17.44 5.25
N TYR A 293 -1.16 -16.48 5.19
CA TYR A 293 -1.28 -15.43 6.20
C TYR A 293 -2.48 -15.66 7.12
N MET A 294 -2.30 -15.40 8.42
CA MET A 294 -3.42 -15.42 9.36
C MET A 294 -4.24 -14.13 9.23
N PRO A 295 -5.58 -14.17 9.22
CA PRO A 295 -6.41 -13.01 8.91
C PRO A 295 -6.06 -11.75 9.74
N HIS A 296 -5.59 -10.70 9.07
CA HIS A 296 -5.33 -9.39 9.64
C HIS A 296 -5.48 -8.32 8.57
N LYS A 297 -6.65 -7.66 8.53
CA LYS A 297 -7.05 -6.76 7.44
C LYS A 297 -5.98 -5.71 7.12
N ALA A 298 -5.48 -5.01 8.13
CA ALA A 298 -4.50 -3.94 7.94
C ALA A 298 -3.12 -4.40 7.43
N ILE A 299 -2.76 -5.68 7.63
CA ILE A 299 -1.42 -6.20 7.28
C ILE A 299 -1.45 -6.95 5.94
N ILE A 300 -2.53 -7.68 5.66
CA ILE A 300 -2.55 -8.70 4.59
C ILE A 300 -3.35 -8.30 3.35
N GLU A 301 -4.22 -7.31 3.47
CA GLU A 301 -5.00 -6.84 2.32
C GLU A 301 -4.07 -6.33 1.20
N GLY A 302 -4.35 -6.77 -0.03
CA GLY A 302 -3.53 -6.46 -1.21
C GLY A 302 -2.25 -7.29 -1.36
N LEU A 303 -1.99 -8.26 -0.49
CA LEU A 303 -0.86 -9.17 -0.65
C LEU A 303 -1.24 -10.39 -1.52
N ASP A 304 -0.31 -10.78 -2.39
CA ASP A 304 -0.31 -12.09 -3.04
C ASP A 304 0.70 -13.00 -2.29
N TYR A 305 1.91 -13.15 -2.81
CA TYR A 305 3.00 -13.84 -2.11
C TYR A 305 3.98 -12.84 -1.48
N THR A 306 4.58 -13.22 -0.36
CA THR A 306 5.86 -12.66 0.10
C THR A 306 6.87 -13.78 0.14
N PHE A 307 8.14 -13.44 0.03
CA PHE A 307 9.20 -14.43 0.15
C PHE A 307 10.28 -13.94 1.11
N TYR A 308 10.95 -14.91 1.74
CA TYR A 308 11.90 -14.68 2.80
C TYR A 308 13.15 -15.53 2.59
N LEU A 309 14.35 -14.97 2.79
CA LEU A 309 15.64 -15.61 2.56
C LEU A 309 16.17 -16.24 3.85
N ARG A 310 16.06 -17.57 3.95
CA ARG A 310 16.51 -18.38 5.10
C ARG A 310 15.94 -17.90 6.44
N PRO A 311 14.61 -17.70 6.55
CA PRO A 311 14.02 -17.25 7.79
C PRO A 311 14.17 -18.30 8.89
N ARG A 312 13.90 -17.89 10.14
CA ARG A 312 14.05 -18.74 11.33
C ARG A 312 12.69 -19.09 11.91
N SER A 313 12.53 -20.26 12.53
CA SER A 313 11.23 -20.60 13.09
C SER A 313 10.97 -19.81 14.38
N VAL A 314 9.70 -19.43 14.59
CA VAL A 314 9.28 -18.70 15.81
C VAL A 314 8.25 -19.49 16.58
N SER A 315 8.53 -19.72 17.87
CA SER A 315 7.67 -20.46 18.80
C SER A 315 7.04 -19.53 19.82
N MET A 316 5.78 -19.80 20.17
CA MET A 316 5.10 -19.16 21.29
C MET A 316 5.50 -19.85 22.60
N LEU A 317 5.76 -19.07 23.65
CA LEU A 317 6.08 -19.57 24.97
C LEU A 317 4.80 -19.87 25.77
N PRO A 318 4.77 -20.96 26.56
CA PRO A 318 3.60 -21.34 27.35
C PRO A 318 3.37 -20.42 28.56
N ASP A 319 4.45 -20.06 29.26
CA ASP A 319 4.40 -19.12 30.39
C ASP A 319 4.51 -17.69 29.88
N ARG A 320 3.35 -17.06 29.69
CA ARG A 320 3.22 -15.67 29.25
C ARG A 320 2.24 -14.91 30.14
N ARG A 321 2.39 -13.58 30.16
CA ARG A 321 1.45 -12.71 30.87
C ARG A 321 0.03 -12.89 30.29
N PRO A 322 -1.03 -12.97 31.12
CA PRO A 322 -2.40 -13.13 30.64
C PRO A 322 -2.90 -11.98 29.76
N THR A 323 -2.34 -10.78 29.96
CA THR A 323 -2.64 -9.54 29.21
C THR A 323 -2.05 -9.52 27.81
N LEU A 324 -1.00 -10.32 27.58
CA LEU A 324 -0.25 -10.33 26.33
C LEU A 324 -0.95 -11.22 25.29
N LYS A 325 -1.37 -10.59 24.19
CA LYS A 325 -1.91 -11.28 23.02
C LYS A 325 -0.75 -11.56 22.05
N VAL A 326 -0.64 -12.81 21.59
CA VAL A 326 0.41 -13.24 20.67
C VAL A 326 -0.21 -14.14 19.61
N ALA A 327 0.04 -13.85 18.34
CA ALA A 327 -0.43 -14.66 17.22
C ALA A 327 0.60 -14.69 16.08
N PRO A 328 0.81 -15.84 15.42
CA PRO A 328 1.54 -15.86 14.16
C PRO A 328 0.73 -15.15 13.07
N PHE A 329 1.40 -14.55 12.09
CA PHE A 329 0.70 -13.97 10.93
C PHE A 329 1.28 -14.32 9.57
N ILE A 330 2.51 -14.84 9.51
CA ILE A 330 3.08 -15.43 8.30
C ILE A 330 3.59 -16.83 8.65
N LEU A 331 3.16 -17.82 7.86
CA LEU A 331 3.59 -19.20 7.95
C LEU A 331 4.08 -19.69 6.59
N THR A 332 4.88 -20.75 6.55
CA THR A 332 5.17 -21.47 5.30
C THR A 332 3.88 -21.97 4.64
N ALA A 333 3.90 -22.12 3.33
CA ALA A 333 2.72 -22.53 2.57
C ALA A 333 2.42 -24.02 2.76
N SER A 334 3.45 -24.85 2.79
CA SER A 334 3.31 -26.30 2.93
C SER A 334 3.15 -26.71 4.39
N SER A 335 2.15 -27.52 4.71
CA SER A 335 2.01 -28.11 6.05
C SER A 335 2.87 -29.36 6.24
N GLU A 336 3.02 -30.18 5.20
CA GLU A 336 3.70 -31.48 5.28
C GLU A 336 5.15 -31.42 4.79
N ASN A 337 5.46 -30.52 3.85
CA ASN A 337 6.78 -30.44 3.22
C ASN A 337 7.51 -29.13 3.56
N SER A 338 7.26 -28.59 4.76
CA SER A 338 8.05 -27.51 5.34
C SER A 338 8.42 -27.83 6.78
N TRP A 339 9.58 -27.34 7.22
CA TRP A 339 10.04 -27.50 8.60
C TRP A 339 11.11 -26.45 8.94
N GLY A 340 11.39 -26.29 10.24
CA GLY A 340 12.58 -25.59 10.71
C GLY A 340 13.75 -26.57 10.78
N GLU A 341 14.67 -26.49 9.82
CA GLU A 341 15.86 -27.32 9.69
C GLU A 341 16.94 -26.87 10.67
N THR A 342 17.20 -27.70 11.68
CA THR A 342 18.22 -27.42 12.70
C THR A 342 19.63 -27.64 12.15
N ASN A 343 19.78 -28.50 11.15
CA ASN A 343 21.06 -28.75 10.49
C ASN A 343 21.41 -27.63 9.50
N ARG A 344 22.26 -26.69 9.94
CA ARG A 344 22.71 -25.55 9.13
C ARG A 344 23.76 -25.88 8.06
N TYR A 345 24.02 -27.16 7.80
CA TYR A 345 25.05 -27.61 6.84
C TYR A 345 24.50 -27.96 5.44
N LEU A 346 23.35 -27.40 5.05
CA LEU A 346 22.72 -27.60 3.73
C LEU A 346 22.39 -29.07 3.38
N ASP A 347 22.37 -29.96 4.37
CA ASP A 347 21.89 -31.34 4.23
C ASP A 347 20.42 -31.38 4.65
N ILE A 348 19.55 -30.95 3.73
CA ILE A 348 18.12 -30.73 3.97
C ILE A 348 17.41 -32.07 4.14
N LYS A 349 17.06 -32.41 5.38
CA LYS A 349 16.38 -33.66 5.70
C LYS A 349 15.66 -33.52 7.04
N PHE A 350 14.34 -33.61 6.99
CA PHE A 350 13.51 -33.58 8.18
C PHE A 350 13.89 -34.69 9.19
N ASP A 351 14.15 -34.27 10.41
CA ASP A 351 14.38 -35.13 11.57
C ASP A 351 13.26 -34.91 12.62
N GLU A 352 12.43 -35.95 12.83
CA GLU A 352 11.25 -35.88 13.71
C GLU A 352 11.58 -35.53 15.18
N ASP A 353 12.80 -35.83 15.66
CA ASP A 353 13.17 -35.65 17.06
C ASP A 353 13.66 -34.22 17.37
N VAL A 354 14.13 -33.48 16.36
CA VAL A 354 14.76 -32.16 16.55
C VAL A 354 14.15 -31.04 15.72
N ASP A 355 13.64 -31.35 14.53
CA ASP A 355 13.12 -30.33 13.63
C ASP A 355 11.67 -29.99 13.94
N ARG A 356 11.32 -28.75 13.59
CA ARG A 356 9.97 -28.27 13.79
C ARG A 356 9.12 -28.54 12.56
N PRO A 357 8.08 -29.38 12.63
CA PRO A 357 7.22 -29.65 11.48
C PRO A 357 6.41 -28.43 11.07
N GLY A 358 6.03 -28.40 9.79
CA GLY A 358 5.21 -27.37 9.19
C GLY A 358 3.72 -27.42 9.59
N PRO A 359 2.95 -26.39 9.20
CA PRO A 359 3.41 -25.13 8.62
C PRO A 359 4.16 -24.31 9.68
N VAL A 360 5.32 -23.77 9.31
CA VAL A 360 6.26 -23.13 10.23
C VAL A 360 5.98 -21.64 10.30
N PRO A 361 5.68 -21.09 11.49
CA PRO A 361 5.57 -19.65 11.66
C PRO A 361 6.94 -18.95 11.59
N ILE A 362 7.02 -17.92 10.76
CA ILE A 362 8.22 -17.07 10.58
C ILE A 362 7.98 -15.61 11.01
N ALA A 363 6.72 -15.27 11.34
CA ALA A 363 6.40 -13.94 11.83
C ALA A 363 5.25 -13.95 12.85
N TYR A 364 5.33 -13.04 13.82
CA TYR A 364 4.38 -12.90 14.91
C TYR A 364 4.00 -11.44 15.15
N VAL A 365 2.75 -11.25 15.55
CA VAL A 365 2.24 -10.02 16.13
C VAL A 365 2.02 -10.23 17.63
N MET A 366 2.47 -9.27 18.43
CA MET A 366 2.29 -9.22 19.87
C MET A 366 1.64 -7.90 20.24
N ALA A 367 0.66 -7.92 21.14
CA ALA A 367 -0.01 -6.73 21.63
C ALA A 367 -0.34 -6.84 23.11
N GLU A 368 -0.01 -5.81 23.89
CA GLU A 368 -0.30 -5.75 25.33
C GLU A 368 -0.87 -4.37 25.68
N PRO A 369 -2.00 -4.28 26.41
CA PRO A 369 -2.50 -2.99 26.91
C PRO A 369 -1.52 -2.37 27.90
N VAL A 370 -1.37 -1.05 27.84
CA VAL A 370 -0.57 -0.28 28.79
C VAL A 370 -1.52 0.51 29.69
N GLU A 371 -1.37 0.34 31.00
CA GLU A 371 -2.07 1.17 31.97
C GLU A 371 -1.46 2.57 31.98
N SER A 372 -2.20 3.54 31.44
CA SER A 372 -1.84 4.96 31.46
C SER A 372 -2.96 5.77 32.11
N GLU A 373 -2.59 6.71 32.98
CA GLU A 373 -3.53 7.64 33.63
C GLU A 373 -4.23 8.57 32.61
N GLU A 374 -3.62 8.80 31.44
CA GLU A 374 -4.16 9.68 30.39
C GLU A 374 -4.88 8.93 29.26
N ASN A 375 -4.58 7.65 29.02
CA ASN A 375 -5.14 6.90 27.89
C ASN A 375 -5.34 5.40 28.18
N THR A 376 -6.54 5.04 28.60
CA THR A 376 -6.93 3.66 28.95
C THR A 376 -7.07 2.72 27.73
N LYS A 377 -6.63 3.13 26.53
CA LYS A 377 -6.66 2.33 25.28
C LYS A 377 -5.27 2.17 24.63
N ALA A 378 -4.21 2.65 25.25
CA ALA A 378 -2.87 2.49 24.71
C ALA A 378 -2.45 1.01 24.71
N HIS A 379 -1.82 0.56 23.63
CA HIS A 379 -1.29 -0.79 23.50
C HIS A 379 0.16 -0.69 23.03
N THR A 380 1.05 -1.49 23.63
CA THR A 380 2.33 -1.82 23.01
C THR A 380 2.08 -2.84 21.92
N ARG A 381 2.54 -2.57 20.70
CA ARG A 381 2.44 -3.45 19.53
C ARG A 381 3.84 -3.79 19.05
N ILE A 382 4.07 -5.08 18.85
CA ILE A 382 5.34 -5.58 18.34
C ILE A 382 5.07 -6.50 17.17
N ILE A 383 5.78 -6.28 16.07
CA ILE A 383 5.85 -7.22 14.96
C ILE A 383 7.26 -7.80 14.92
N LEU A 384 7.34 -9.12 14.79
CA LEU A 384 8.56 -9.88 14.59
C LEU A 384 8.47 -10.57 13.23
N ILE A 385 9.44 -10.36 12.36
CA ILE A 385 9.64 -11.11 11.12
C ILE A 385 11.07 -11.63 11.13
N THR A 386 11.26 -12.94 10.94
CA THR A 386 12.60 -13.54 10.96
C THR A 386 13.26 -13.52 9.60
N ASP A 387 13.40 -12.34 9.02
CA ASP A 387 14.23 -12.06 7.85
C ASP A 387 14.35 -10.54 7.76
N ALA A 388 15.56 -10.02 7.72
CA ALA A 388 15.79 -8.59 7.48
C ALA A 388 16.02 -8.28 5.99
N ASP A 389 16.53 -9.26 5.25
CA ASP A 389 17.03 -9.13 3.89
C ASP A 389 15.89 -9.00 2.89
N PHE A 390 14.70 -9.55 3.17
CA PHE A 390 13.55 -9.41 2.28
C PHE A 390 13.16 -7.95 1.98
N LEU A 391 13.61 -7.01 2.82
CA LEU A 391 13.45 -5.56 2.64
C LEU A 391 14.65 -4.85 2.01
N SER A 392 15.75 -5.56 1.77
CA SER A 392 16.93 -5.02 1.10
C SER A 392 16.59 -4.51 -0.31
N ASN A 393 17.42 -3.61 -0.83
CA ASN A 393 17.29 -3.11 -2.20
C ASN A 393 17.26 -4.24 -3.24
N ALA A 394 17.91 -5.37 -2.95
CA ALA A 394 17.87 -6.56 -3.80
C ALA A 394 16.48 -7.22 -3.89
N TYR A 395 15.70 -7.20 -2.82
CA TYR A 395 14.51 -8.05 -2.67
C TYR A 395 13.20 -7.32 -2.41
N ILE A 396 13.24 -6.03 -2.07
CA ILE A 396 12.03 -5.25 -1.74
C ILE A 396 11.00 -5.20 -2.86
N ASN A 397 11.43 -5.22 -4.12
CA ASN A 397 10.54 -5.18 -5.29
C ASN A 397 10.12 -6.58 -5.78
N TYR A 398 10.48 -7.66 -5.07
CA TYR A 398 10.03 -9.01 -5.38
C TYR A 398 8.70 -9.30 -4.68
N TYR A 399 7.78 -9.91 -5.42
CA TYR A 399 6.44 -10.23 -4.96
C TYR A 399 5.78 -9.05 -4.23
N SER A 400 5.13 -9.27 -3.08
CA SER A 400 4.50 -8.23 -2.27
C SER A 400 5.38 -7.75 -1.09
N ASN A 401 6.71 -7.91 -1.12
CA ASN A 401 7.59 -7.56 0.00
C ASN A 401 7.51 -6.07 0.38
N ALA A 402 7.56 -5.16 -0.61
CA ALA A 402 7.35 -3.73 -0.40
C ALA A 402 6.00 -3.43 0.28
N GLN A 403 4.93 -4.07 -0.18
CA GLN A 403 3.58 -3.86 0.36
C GLN A 403 3.47 -4.37 1.80
N MET A 404 4.05 -5.55 2.10
CA MET A 404 4.12 -6.09 3.45
C MET A 404 4.84 -5.13 4.39
N ALA A 405 5.99 -4.58 3.97
CA ALA A 405 6.76 -3.62 4.76
C ALA A 405 5.94 -2.37 5.08
N LEU A 406 5.27 -1.79 4.07
CA LEU A 406 4.44 -0.62 4.22
C LEU A 406 3.23 -0.90 5.12
N ASN A 407 2.54 -2.01 4.94
CA ASN A 407 1.40 -2.39 5.77
C ASN A 407 1.79 -2.56 7.23
N VAL A 408 2.90 -3.28 7.50
CA VAL A 408 3.44 -3.50 8.85
C VAL A 408 3.85 -2.20 9.52
N ILE A 409 4.67 -1.38 8.85
CA ILE A 409 5.19 -0.15 9.44
C ILE A 409 4.06 0.87 9.62
N ASN A 410 3.16 1.03 8.65
CA ASN A 410 1.99 1.89 8.81
C ASN A 410 1.11 1.43 9.96
N TRP A 411 0.87 0.13 10.12
CA TRP A 411 0.07 -0.38 11.24
C TRP A 411 0.75 -0.11 12.59
N LEU A 412 2.09 -0.18 12.69
CA LEU A 412 2.82 0.17 13.91
C LEU A 412 2.85 1.67 14.17
N VAL A 413 2.86 2.49 13.13
CA VAL A 413 3.00 3.95 13.24
C VAL A 413 1.65 4.65 13.41
N GLU A 414 0.60 4.19 12.73
CA GLU A 414 -0.74 4.77 12.77
C GLU A 414 -1.71 3.87 13.57
N SER A 415 -2.48 4.47 14.48
CA SER A 415 -3.51 3.74 15.24
C SER A 415 -4.79 3.49 14.43
N ASP A 416 -5.02 4.27 13.35
CA ASP A 416 -6.27 4.33 12.57
C ASP A 416 -6.06 3.97 11.08
N TYR A 417 -5.27 2.94 10.78
CA TYR A 417 -4.92 2.60 9.39
C TYR A 417 -6.09 2.08 8.53
N GLN A 418 -6.20 2.59 7.30
CA GLN A 418 -6.92 1.98 6.19
C GLN A 418 -5.95 1.75 5.03
N VAL A 419 -6.11 0.63 4.33
CA VAL A 419 -5.13 0.05 3.40
C VAL A 419 -4.94 0.89 2.14
N LEU A 420 -3.68 1.11 1.75
CA LEU A 420 -3.32 1.82 0.53
C LEU A 420 -3.81 1.05 -0.72
N PRO A 421 -4.38 1.72 -1.72
CA PRO A 421 -4.95 1.08 -2.88
C PRO A 421 -3.84 0.52 -3.78
N GLU A 422 -4.09 -0.68 -4.29
CA GLU A 422 -3.31 -1.29 -5.37
C GLU A 422 -3.32 -0.39 -6.60
N GLN A 423 -2.22 -0.37 -7.36
CA GLN A 423 -2.12 0.40 -8.60
C GLN A 423 -3.21 -0.08 -9.58
N LYS A 424 -4.22 0.76 -9.82
CA LYS A 424 -5.04 0.62 -11.03
C LYS A 424 -4.13 0.90 -12.22
N GLN A 425 -3.62 -0.14 -12.86
CA GLN A 425 -2.95 0.04 -14.14
C GLN A 425 -3.96 0.65 -15.11
N VAL A 426 -3.73 1.91 -15.49
CA VAL A 426 -4.50 2.56 -16.55
C VAL A 426 -4.05 1.92 -17.85
N GLU A 427 -4.64 0.77 -18.18
CA GLU A 427 -4.55 0.25 -19.53
C GLU A 427 -5.29 1.24 -20.44
N VAL A 428 -4.52 2.07 -21.14
CA VAL A 428 -5.01 2.82 -22.29
C VAL A 428 -5.33 1.78 -23.36
N SER A 429 -6.52 1.20 -23.27
CA SER A 429 -7.06 0.30 -24.28
C SER A 429 -7.19 1.08 -25.58
N ARG A 430 -6.15 1.02 -26.41
CA ARG A 430 -6.26 1.43 -27.81
C ARG A 430 -7.20 0.44 -28.46
N LEU A 431 -8.23 0.95 -29.11
CA LEU A 431 -9.19 0.14 -29.83
C LEU A 431 -8.50 -0.48 -31.07
N ASP A 432 -7.72 -1.54 -30.87
CA ASP A 432 -7.02 -2.27 -31.92
C ASP A 432 -8.01 -3.20 -32.64
N LEU A 433 -8.86 -2.57 -33.44
CA LEU A 433 -9.82 -3.26 -34.28
C LEU A 433 -9.07 -3.98 -35.41
N THR A 434 -9.29 -5.29 -35.51
CA THR A 434 -8.88 -6.06 -36.68
C THR A 434 -9.49 -5.45 -37.96
N SER A 435 -8.83 -5.67 -39.11
CA SER A 435 -9.33 -5.20 -40.42
C SER A 435 -10.78 -5.63 -40.72
N ARG A 436 -11.23 -6.75 -40.12
CA ARG A 436 -12.61 -7.24 -40.20
C ARG A 436 -13.56 -6.45 -39.30
N GLN A 437 -13.17 -6.16 -38.06
CA GLN A 437 -13.97 -5.36 -37.12
C GLN A 437 -14.13 -3.90 -37.58
N LYS A 438 -13.09 -3.28 -38.17
CA LYS A 438 -13.20 -1.93 -38.77
C LYS A 438 -14.26 -1.88 -39.89
N LYS A 439 -14.28 -2.88 -40.77
CA LYS A 439 -15.28 -2.97 -41.86
C LYS A 439 -16.70 -3.13 -41.34
N ILE A 440 -16.90 -3.93 -40.29
CA ILE A 440 -18.21 -4.10 -39.65
C ILE A 440 -18.68 -2.79 -39.02
N ILE A 441 -17.80 -2.10 -38.29
CA ILE A 441 -18.13 -0.82 -37.65
C ILE A 441 -18.46 0.27 -38.68
N ILE A 442 -17.71 0.37 -39.78
CA ILE A 442 -18.03 1.29 -40.88
C ILE A 442 -19.38 0.95 -41.52
N TRP A 443 -19.69 -0.34 -41.71
CA TRP A 443 -21.00 -0.76 -42.21
C TRP A 443 -22.14 -0.41 -41.26
N ILE A 444 -21.93 -0.50 -39.95
CA ILE A 444 -22.94 -0.11 -38.94
C ILE A 444 -23.10 1.41 -38.92
N LEU A 445 -22.01 2.17 -38.89
CA LEU A 445 -22.04 3.63 -38.73
C LEU A 445 -22.46 4.37 -40.00
N VAL A 446 -22.13 3.85 -41.18
CA VAL A 446 -22.40 4.53 -42.46
C VAL A 446 -23.40 3.75 -43.29
N GLY A 447 -23.23 2.43 -43.38
CA GLY A 447 -24.06 1.57 -44.23
C GLY A 447 -25.52 1.48 -43.76
N ILE A 448 -25.77 1.29 -42.47
CA ILE A 448 -27.13 1.22 -41.92
C ILE A 448 -27.87 2.57 -42.09
N PRO A 449 -27.31 3.74 -41.69
CA PRO A 449 -27.96 5.02 -41.94
C PRO A 449 -28.20 5.30 -43.43
N ALA A 450 -27.26 4.93 -44.31
CA ALA A 450 -27.45 5.08 -45.75
C ALA A 450 -28.58 4.18 -46.28
N LEU A 451 -28.67 2.93 -45.82
CA LEU A 451 -29.78 2.03 -46.15
C LEU A 451 -31.13 2.57 -45.68
N ILE A 452 -31.19 3.12 -44.47
CA ILE A 452 -32.38 3.77 -43.93
C ILE A 452 -32.76 4.99 -44.78
N MET A 453 -31.79 5.83 -45.17
CA MET A 453 -32.05 6.97 -46.06
C MET A 453 -32.54 6.53 -47.44
N ILE A 454 -31.95 5.50 -48.04
CA ILE A 454 -32.36 4.97 -49.35
C ILE A 454 -33.76 4.35 -49.27
N ALA A 455 -34.05 3.56 -48.24
CA ALA A 455 -35.38 3.00 -48.03
C ALA A 455 -36.42 4.10 -47.80
N GLY A 456 -36.07 5.14 -47.02
CA GLY A 456 -36.89 6.32 -46.81
C GLY A 456 -37.17 7.08 -48.10
N ALA A 457 -36.15 7.31 -48.94
CA ALA A 457 -36.29 7.96 -50.24
C ALA A 457 -37.12 7.12 -51.22
N GLY A 458 -36.92 5.80 -51.24
CA GLY A 458 -37.68 4.88 -52.10
C GLY A 458 -39.16 4.81 -51.70
N LEU A 459 -39.47 4.77 -50.41
CA LEU A 459 -40.84 4.87 -49.90
C LEU A 459 -41.44 6.24 -50.23
N TRP A 460 -40.68 7.32 -50.06
CA TRP A 460 -41.14 8.67 -50.40
C TRP A 460 -41.50 8.80 -51.88
N ILE A 461 -40.69 8.26 -52.80
CA ILE A 461 -41.00 8.26 -54.24
C ILE A 461 -42.24 7.42 -54.55
N LYS A 462 -42.38 6.23 -53.94
CA LYS A 462 -43.52 5.33 -54.17
C LYS A 462 -44.86 5.88 -53.67
N TYR A 463 -44.86 6.72 -52.64
CA TYR A 463 -46.08 7.32 -52.05
C TYR A 463 -46.32 8.76 -52.51
N ARG A 464 -45.53 9.27 -53.47
CA ARG A 464 -45.68 10.62 -54.03
C ARG A 464 -46.53 10.63 -55.31
N ASP A 465 -46.71 9.47 -55.95
CA ASP A 465 -47.77 9.19 -56.92
C ASP A 465 -48.98 8.59 -56.19
#